data_AF-A0A8T4Y8Q7-F1
#
_entry.id   AF-A0A8T4Y8Q7-F1
#
_cell.length_a   1.000
_cell.length_b   1.000
_cell.length_c   1.000
_cell.angle_alpha   90.00
_cell.angle_beta   90.00
_cell.angle_gamma   90.00
#
_symmetry.space_group_name_H-M   'P 1'
#
loop_
_entity.id
_entity.type
_entity.pdbx_description
1 polymer ?
#
loop_
_entity_poly.entity_id
_entity_poly.type
_entity_poly.pdbx_seq_one_letter_code
_entity_poly.pdbx_strand_id
1 'polypeptide(L)'
;MTSNLFPSRPELDFNMEQVGIKLWDGRHLLPYCNVTSIKKKRSENTLELVLRGNLNNLDGLPYLLKLKFTSEHLRVKIEGEMLELPSNVKLTAFNTCFMSHQFSDENHPPFEMARKSFAFFEGKGFSWISDAERGRSEYHQGSDDGGPWIQLFRTAKHADSSLSWSSSNDLALPLVGWVAGSSAYMILVASENAYHVGIRWGPCLHSDVASETDTGKANPRFKSVVYIIPVDMKLLLKMYKEDFNAESQWMSISEDALWPYTPGILLGNFEDEDLKTWHVNEGTLKPYKSEGTWINGNLEKIAYPEGITEGKGSAIWEVPVGKKEATLSRFIKFNGDCPISHLTFDAINRGKGDVEIDVSIEVERRVVARKSFTLRYWANQRFLLHIPEKAKIDGLNLILKIRNQEEPAKIVLDNLKGFYQVK
;
A
#
# COMPACT_ATOMS: atom_id res chain seq x y z
N MET A 1 3.90 -34.18 15.41
CA MET A 1 3.35 -34.02 14.05
C MET A 1 3.59 -32.58 13.63
N THR A 2 4.66 -32.33 12.87
CA THR A 2 4.96 -31.00 12.31
C THR A 2 4.03 -30.76 11.14
N SER A 3 2.98 -29.97 11.34
CA SER A 3 2.13 -29.50 10.24
C SER A 3 3.00 -28.68 9.29
N ASN A 4 3.11 -29.13 8.04
CA ASN A 4 3.60 -28.30 6.96
C ASN A 4 2.55 -27.21 6.72
N LEU A 5 2.61 -26.15 7.53
CA LEU A 5 1.70 -24.99 7.48
C LEU A 5 1.83 -24.18 6.19
N PHE A 6 2.85 -24.45 5.37
CA PHE A 6 3.05 -23.79 4.08
C PHE A 6 3.35 -24.84 2.99
N PRO A 7 2.46 -25.01 1.99
CA PRO A 7 2.71 -25.91 0.86
C PRO A 7 3.88 -25.44 -0.02
N SER A 8 4.24 -24.16 0.03
CA SER A 8 5.45 -23.57 -0.53
C SER A 8 6.08 -22.71 0.56
N ARG A 9 7.29 -23.06 1.03
CA ARG A 9 8.02 -22.21 1.98
C ARG A 9 8.50 -20.98 1.19
N PRO A 10 7.95 -19.76 1.41
CA PRO A 10 8.45 -18.59 0.71
C PRO A 10 9.93 -18.40 1.04
N GLU A 11 10.76 -18.35 0.02
CA GLU A 11 12.14 -17.89 0.17
C GLU A 11 12.12 -16.37 0.32
N LEU A 12 12.67 -15.88 1.44
CA LEU A 12 12.78 -14.45 1.72
C LEU A 12 14.22 -14.01 1.51
N ASP A 13 14.40 -13.03 0.63
CA ASP A 13 15.64 -12.32 0.45
C ASP A 13 15.64 -11.03 1.26
N PHE A 14 16.64 -10.88 2.11
CA PHE A 14 16.91 -9.65 2.84
C PHE A 14 18.03 -8.88 2.14
N ASN A 15 17.75 -7.64 1.77
CA ASN A 15 18.73 -6.71 1.24
C ASN A 15 18.79 -5.45 2.10
N MET A 16 19.99 -5.06 2.54
CA MET A 16 20.20 -3.73 3.09
C MET A 16 20.72 -2.84 1.96
N GLU A 17 19.81 -2.10 1.34
CA GLU A 17 20.13 -1.32 0.14
C GLU A 17 20.99 -0.11 0.49
N GLN A 18 20.57 0.66 1.50
CA GLN A 18 21.13 1.98 1.80
C GLN A 18 21.22 2.23 3.31
N VAL A 19 22.09 3.15 3.69
CA VAL A 19 22.15 3.73 5.04
C VAL A 19 22.06 5.23 4.93
N GLY A 20 21.21 5.87 5.74
CA GLY A 20 21.11 7.32 5.78
C GLY A 20 22.15 7.91 6.72
N ILE A 21 22.90 8.91 6.24
CA ILE A 21 23.93 9.61 7.01
C ILE A 21 23.64 11.11 6.99
N LYS A 22 23.77 11.77 8.14
CA LYS A 22 23.72 13.23 8.24
C LYS A 22 25.09 13.83 8.01
N LEU A 23 25.18 14.73 7.03
CA LEU A 23 26.37 15.54 6.77
C LEU A 23 26.44 16.77 7.67
N TRP A 24 27.63 17.38 7.71
CA TRP A 24 27.94 18.58 8.50
C TRP A 24 27.04 19.78 8.18
N ASP A 25 26.50 19.86 6.96
CA ASP A 25 25.59 20.92 6.51
C ASP A 25 24.11 20.64 6.80
N GLY A 26 23.81 19.54 7.51
CA GLY A 26 22.45 19.15 7.85
C GLY A 26 21.70 18.39 6.75
N ARG A 27 22.30 18.16 5.57
CA ARG A 27 21.70 17.33 4.52
C ARG A 27 21.90 15.85 4.80
N HIS A 28 20.95 15.03 4.32
CA HIS A 28 21.04 13.58 4.37
C HIS A 28 21.56 13.04 3.04
N LEU A 29 22.54 12.13 3.08
CA LEU A 29 22.91 11.29 1.95
C LEU A 29 22.45 9.86 2.21
N LEU A 30 22.03 9.17 1.14
CA LEU A 30 21.63 7.76 1.15
C LEU A 30 22.61 6.92 0.30
N PRO A 31 23.86 6.71 0.75
CA PRO A 31 24.77 5.79 0.08
C PRO A 31 24.25 4.34 0.11
N TYR A 32 24.55 3.60 -0.95
CA TYR A 32 24.38 2.16 -1.01
C TYR A 32 25.49 1.43 -0.25
N CYS A 33 25.11 0.30 0.33
CA CYS A 33 26.02 -0.56 1.08
C CYS A 33 26.68 -1.59 0.17
N ASN A 34 27.95 -1.38 -0.21
CA ASN A 34 28.70 -2.38 -0.98
C ASN A 34 29.41 -3.34 -0.03
N VAL A 35 28.94 -4.58 0.04
CA VAL A 35 29.56 -5.62 0.88
C VAL A 35 30.78 -6.21 0.17
N THR A 36 31.96 -6.11 0.78
CA THR A 36 33.21 -6.69 0.25
C THR A 36 33.53 -8.05 0.84
N SER A 37 33.05 -8.33 2.06
CA SER A 37 33.18 -9.65 2.67
C SER A 37 32.07 -9.95 3.68
N ILE A 38 31.74 -11.24 3.80
CA ILE A 38 30.70 -11.74 4.68
C ILE A 38 31.26 -12.87 5.54
N LYS A 39 31.22 -12.72 6.86
CA LYS A 39 31.41 -13.83 7.80
C LYS A 39 30.05 -14.35 8.23
N LYS A 40 29.86 -15.66 8.19
CA LYS A 40 28.59 -16.33 8.51
C LYS A 40 28.79 -17.28 9.68
N LYS A 41 27.85 -17.25 10.63
CA LYS A 41 27.74 -18.25 11.71
C LYS A 41 26.30 -18.73 11.76
N ARG A 42 26.08 -20.03 11.57
CA ARG A 42 24.76 -20.66 11.58
C ARG A 42 24.58 -21.51 12.84
N SER A 43 23.36 -21.48 13.37
CA SER A 43 22.84 -22.42 14.35
C SER A 43 21.49 -22.96 13.87
N GLU A 44 20.83 -23.79 14.67
CA GLU A 44 19.56 -24.42 14.32
C GLU A 44 18.49 -23.42 13.86
N ASN A 45 18.28 -22.35 14.63
CA ASN A 45 17.24 -21.34 14.37
C ASN A 45 17.80 -19.93 14.14
N THR A 46 19.13 -19.78 14.07
CA THR A 46 19.74 -18.46 13.93
C THR A 46 20.81 -18.42 12.84
N LEU A 47 20.90 -17.28 12.16
CA LEU A 47 21.96 -16.93 11.24
C LEU A 47 22.55 -15.58 11.68
N GLU A 48 23.82 -15.57 12.02
CA GLU A 48 24.57 -14.35 12.27
C GLU A 48 25.46 -14.04 11.06
N LEU A 49 25.36 -12.81 10.56
CA LEU A 49 26.20 -12.27 9.50
C LEU A 49 27.01 -11.11 10.05
N VAL A 50 28.30 -11.06 9.73
CA VAL A 50 29.12 -9.86 9.89
C VAL A 50 29.55 -9.42 8.50
N LEU A 51 28.98 -8.32 8.05
CA LEU A 51 29.20 -7.70 6.75
C LEU A 51 30.26 -6.61 6.91
N ARG A 52 31.36 -6.73 6.14
CA ARG A 52 32.35 -5.66 5.99
C ARG A 52 32.24 -5.13 4.57
N GLY A 53 32.23 -3.82 4.44
CA GLY A 53 32.00 -3.18 3.16
C GLY A 53 32.40 -1.72 3.16
N ASN A 54 32.07 -1.05 2.06
CA ASN A 54 32.29 0.38 1.88
C ASN A 54 30.98 1.05 1.45
N LEU A 55 30.77 2.29 1.85
CA LEU A 55 29.66 3.12 1.40
C LEU A 55 30.00 3.75 0.05
N ASN A 56 29.11 3.62 -0.94
CA ASN A 56 29.31 4.30 -2.22
C ASN A 56 29.07 5.82 -2.07
N ASN A 57 29.54 6.61 -3.03
CA ASN A 57 29.35 8.08 -3.05
C ASN A 57 29.88 8.85 -1.82
N LEU A 58 30.64 8.18 -0.96
CA LEU A 58 31.32 8.72 0.21
C LEU A 58 32.75 8.16 0.27
N ASP A 59 33.55 8.38 -0.78
CA ASP A 59 34.97 7.99 -0.86
C ASP A 59 35.32 6.55 -0.41
N GLY A 60 34.35 5.61 -0.49
CA GLY A 60 34.54 4.24 -0.04
C GLY A 60 34.69 4.08 1.47
N LEU A 61 34.05 4.94 2.28
CA LEU A 61 34.10 4.86 3.75
C LEU A 61 33.75 3.44 4.25
N PRO A 62 34.60 2.81 5.06
CA PRO A 62 34.38 1.45 5.49
C PRO A 62 33.28 1.37 6.54
N TYR A 63 32.57 0.25 6.57
CA TYR A 63 31.64 -0.09 7.63
C TYR A 63 31.77 -1.56 8.04
N LEU A 64 31.39 -1.83 9.29
CA LEU A 64 31.19 -3.18 9.81
C LEU A 64 29.79 -3.30 10.40
N LEU A 65 28.94 -4.09 9.76
CA LEU A 65 27.58 -4.34 10.20
C LEU A 65 27.42 -5.78 10.68
N LYS A 66 26.86 -5.94 11.87
CA LYS A 66 26.41 -7.25 12.36
C LYS A 66 24.90 -7.36 12.17
N LEU A 67 24.46 -8.46 11.58
CA LEU A 67 23.06 -8.84 11.46
C LEU A 67 22.84 -10.18 12.14
N LYS A 68 21.74 -10.31 12.85
CA LYS A 68 21.29 -11.57 13.43
C LYS A 68 19.86 -11.84 13.02
N PHE A 69 19.68 -12.95 12.32
CA PHE A 69 18.38 -13.48 11.92
C PHE A 69 18.00 -14.59 12.88
N THR A 70 16.81 -14.54 13.45
CA THR A 70 16.25 -15.58 14.31
C THR A 70 14.92 -16.03 13.71
N SER A 71 14.86 -17.29 13.27
CA SER A 71 13.64 -17.89 12.77
C SER A 71 12.81 -18.39 13.94
N GLU A 72 11.54 -18.00 13.96
CA GLU A 72 10.53 -18.50 14.88
C GLU A 72 9.32 -18.98 14.09
N HIS A 73 8.35 -19.58 14.77
CA HIS A 73 7.09 -19.94 14.13
C HIS A 73 6.43 -18.72 13.49
N LEU A 74 6.23 -18.75 12.17
CA LEU A 74 5.57 -17.73 11.35
C LEU A 74 6.25 -16.34 11.27
N ARG A 75 7.50 -16.20 11.74
CA ARG A 75 8.23 -14.94 11.62
C ARG A 75 9.75 -15.12 11.60
N VAL A 76 10.43 -14.12 11.07
CA VAL A 76 11.89 -13.97 11.15
C VAL A 76 12.19 -12.63 11.82
N LYS A 77 12.90 -12.67 12.95
CA LYS A 77 13.39 -11.48 13.65
C LYS A 77 14.77 -11.13 13.15
N ILE A 78 15.01 -9.85 12.91
CA ILE A 78 16.26 -9.32 12.37
C ILE A 78 16.73 -8.22 13.30
N GLU A 79 17.90 -8.43 13.88
CA GLU A 79 18.58 -7.47 14.74
C GLU A 79 19.85 -7.02 14.03
N GLY A 80 19.99 -5.71 13.82
CA GLY A 80 21.17 -5.11 13.22
C GLY A 80 21.93 -4.22 14.18
N GLU A 81 23.26 -4.24 14.10
CA GLU A 81 24.15 -3.41 14.89
C GLU A 81 25.34 -2.96 14.04
N MET A 82 25.49 -1.63 13.87
CA MET A 82 26.66 -1.05 13.23
C MET A 82 27.83 -1.06 14.23
N LEU A 83 28.82 -1.93 14.00
CA LEU A 83 29.96 -2.15 14.89
C LEU A 83 31.11 -1.19 14.63
N GLU A 84 31.33 -0.81 13.36
CA GLU A 84 32.37 0.13 12.96
C GLU A 84 31.79 1.09 11.92
N LEU A 85 31.88 2.38 12.23
CA LEU A 85 31.65 3.50 11.31
C LEU A 85 32.66 4.60 11.68
N PRO A 86 33.23 5.34 10.72
CA PRO A 86 34.16 6.43 11.02
C PRO A 86 33.52 7.45 11.99
N SER A 87 34.28 7.90 12.99
CA SER A 87 33.76 8.71 14.11
C SER A 87 33.17 10.06 13.70
N ASN A 88 33.52 10.56 12.51
CA ASN A 88 33.00 11.78 11.92
C ASN A 88 31.68 11.58 11.15
N VAL A 89 31.14 10.37 11.10
CA VAL A 89 29.93 10.01 10.35
C VAL A 89 28.79 9.75 11.33
N LYS A 90 27.69 10.50 11.21
CA LYS A 90 26.48 10.28 12.00
C LYS A 90 25.44 9.51 11.20
N LEU A 91 25.20 8.26 11.57
CA LEU A 91 24.15 7.44 11.00
C LEU A 91 22.76 7.96 11.45
N THR A 92 21.85 8.16 10.50
CA THR A 92 20.47 8.60 10.77
C THR A 92 19.42 7.58 10.37
N ALA A 93 19.71 6.66 9.45
CA ALA A 93 18.73 5.67 9.01
C ALA A 93 19.35 4.38 8.49
N PHE A 94 18.57 3.29 8.53
CA PHE A 94 18.82 2.03 7.84
C PHE A 94 17.66 1.73 6.89
N ASN A 95 17.93 1.50 5.60
CA ASN A 95 16.89 1.24 4.61
C ASN A 95 16.94 -0.23 4.19
N THR A 96 16.07 -1.03 4.80
CA THR A 96 15.97 -2.46 4.53
C THR A 96 14.90 -2.74 3.47
N CYS A 97 15.24 -3.59 2.49
CA CYS A 97 14.33 -4.12 1.47
C CYS A 97 14.18 -5.63 1.65
N PHE A 98 12.94 -6.09 1.61
CA PHE A 98 12.54 -7.48 1.74
C PHE A 98 11.89 -7.96 0.45
N MET A 99 12.47 -8.99 -0.14
CA MET A 99 11.99 -9.59 -1.38
C MET A 99 11.64 -11.07 -1.16
N SER A 100 10.83 -11.62 -2.05
CA SER A 100 10.55 -13.05 -2.17
C SER A 100 10.43 -13.38 -3.64
N HIS A 101 10.67 -14.63 -4.02
CA HIS A 101 10.44 -15.06 -5.39
C HIS A 101 8.94 -15.02 -5.76
N GLN A 102 8.06 -15.35 -4.82
CA GLN A 102 6.60 -15.32 -5.04
C GLN A 102 6.09 -13.91 -5.28
N PHE A 103 6.69 -12.98 -4.54
CA PHE A 103 6.59 -11.56 -4.73
C PHE A 103 6.85 -11.22 -6.22
N SER A 104 7.97 -11.68 -6.81
CA SER A 104 8.33 -11.31 -8.19
C SER A 104 7.49 -12.01 -9.25
N ASP A 105 7.03 -13.22 -8.96
CA ASP A 105 6.14 -13.98 -9.84
C ASP A 105 4.75 -13.32 -9.95
N GLU A 106 4.31 -12.63 -8.90
CA GLU A 106 3.07 -11.85 -8.84
C GLU A 106 3.29 -10.36 -9.15
N ASN A 107 4.28 -9.99 -9.96
CA ASN A 107 4.54 -8.60 -10.39
C ASN A 107 3.41 -8.08 -11.31
N HIS A 108 2.26 -7.83 -10.69
CA HIS A 108 1.06 -7.29 -11.29
C HIS A 108 1.20 -5.79 -11.54
N PRO A 109 0.28 -5.17 -12.30
CA PRO A 109 0.16 -3.71 -12.35
C PRO A 109 0.20 -3.08 -10.95
N PRO A 110 0.67 -1.82 -10.84
CA PRO A 110 0.86 -1.16 -9.55
C PRO A 110 -0.45 -1.06 -8.76
N PHE A 111 -1.56 -0.94 -9.49
CA PHE A 111 -2.89 -0.97 -8.91
C PHE A 111 -3.22 -2.31 -8.22
N GLU A 112 -2.97 -3.44 -8.87
CA GLU A 112 -3.24 -4.75 -8.27
C GLU A 112 -2.31 -5.07 -7.10
N MET A 113 -1.05 -4.65 -7.18
CA MET A 113 -0.16 -4.71 -6.01
C MET A 113 -0.73 -3.90 -4.86
N ALA A 114 -1.18 -2.67 -5.10
CA ALA A 114 -1.83 -1.83 -4.08
C ALA A 114 -3.12 -2.47 -3.52
N ARG A 115 -3.89 -3.22 -4.32
CA ARG A 115 -5.09 -3.94 -3.86
C ARG A 115 -4.80 -5.11 -2.94
N LYS A 116 -3.61 -5.72 -3.07
CA LYS A 116 -3.14 -6.83 -2.23
C LYS A 116 -2.30 -6.34 -1.05
N SER A 117 -2.02 -5.05 -0.99
CA SER A 117 -1.14 -4.44 0.00
C SER A 117 -1.93 -3.65 1.03
N PHE A 118 -1.45 -3.60 2.26
CA PHE A 118 -2.13 -2.89 3.33
C PHE A 118 -1.16 -2.27 4.35
N ALA A 119 -1.68 -1.31 5.09
CA ALA A 119 -1.02 -0.69 6.23
C ALA A 119 -2.08 -0.23 7.27
N PHE A 120 -1.62 0.34 8.39
CA PHE A 120 -2.48 0.88 9.44
C PHE A 120 -2.27 2.38 9.57
N PHE A 121 -3.30 3.17 9.25
CA PHE A 121 -3.24 4.64 9.19
C PHE A 121 -3.89 5.29 10.39
N GLU A 122 -3.37 6.45 10.78
CA GLU A 122 -3.95 7.24 11.86
C GLU A 122 -5.37 7.70 11.49
N GLY A 123 -6.31 7.58 12.42
CA GLY A 123 -7.72 7.92 12.21
C GLY A 123 -8.52 7.00 11.28
N LYS A 124 -7.86 6.10 10.51
CA LYS A 124 -8.51 5.16 9.58
C LYS A 124 -8.37 3.69 9.99
N GLY A 125 -7.37 3.37 10.82
CA GLY A 125 -7.06 1.99 11.20
C GLY A 125 -6.49 1.20 10.03
N PHE A 126 -6.80 -0.09 9.96
CA PHE A 126 -6.43 -0.94 8.83
C PHE A 126 -6.96 -0.35 7.49
N SER A 127 -6.11 -0.26 6.47
CA SER A 127 -6.55 0.10 5.11
C SER A 127 -5.69 -0.56 4.05
N TRP A 128 -6.33 -0.94 2.94
CA TRP A 128 -5.60 -1.32 1.73
C TRP A 128 -4.90 -0.11 1.15
N ILE A 129 -3.72 -0.33 0.57
CA ILE A 129 -2.95 0.73 -0.07
C ILE A 129 -3.73 1.31 -1.26
N SER A 130 -4.53 0.50 -1.96
CA SER A 130 -5.42 1.01 -3.00
C SER A 130 -6.50 1.96 -2.48
N ASP A 131 -6.93 1.81 -1.22
CA ASP A 131 -7.95 2.67 -0.58
C ASP A 131 -7.33 3.93 0.05
N ALA A 132 -6.02 3.93 0.25
CA ALA A 132 -5.27 5.10 0.68
C ALA A 132 -5.12 6.10 -0.47
N GLU A 133 -4.87 7.37 -0.15
CA GLU A 133 -4.50 8.35 -1.17
C GLU A 133 -3.10 7.99 -1.69
N ARG A 134 -2.95 7.87 -3.00
CA ARG A 134 -1.67 7.56 -3.65
C ARG A 134 -1.28 8.67 -4.61
N GLY A 135 0.01 8.91 -4.78
CA GLY A 135 0.50 9.94 -5.70
C GLY A 135 0.15 9.64 -7.16
N ARG A 136 -0.09 10.70 -7.94
CA ARG A 136 -0.44 10.73 -9.37
C ARG A 136 0.66 10.21 -10.32
N SER A 137 1.69 9.50 -9.87
CA SER A 137 2.82 9.11 -10.72
C SER A 137 2.39 8.05 -11.75
N GLU A 138 1.87 8.52 -12.88
CA GLU A 138 1.34 7.69 -13.97
C GLU A 138 2.37 7.41 -15.05
N TYR A 139 3.45 8.21 -15.11
CA TYR A 139 4.51 8.06 -16.09
C TYR A 139 5.80 8.68 -15.55
N HIS A 140 6.80 7.87 -15.26
CA HIS A 140 8.18 8.36 -15.18
C HIS A 140 9.03 7.59 -16.19
N GLN A 141 9.18 8.18 -17.37
CA GLN A 141 10.20 7.82 -18.37
C GLN A 141 11.51 8.64 -18.14
N GLY A 142 11.78 9.07 -16.90
CA GLY A 142 12.97 9.85 -16.56
C GLY A 142 14.09 8.99 -15.97
N SER A 143 15.34 9.35 -16.25
CA SER A 143 16.55 8.70 -15.70
C SER A 143 16.83 9.03 -14.23
N ASP A 144 16.13 10.02 -13.67
CA ASP A 144 16.28 10.43 -12.27
C ASP A 144 14.89 10.40 -11.59
N ASP A 145 14.90 9.89 -10.36
CA ASP A 145 13.85 10.02 -9.34
C ASP A 145 12.53 9.24 -9.54
N GLY A 146 12.55 8.00 -9.04
CA GLY A 146 11.37 7.29 -8.55
C GLY A 146 10.36 6.91 -9.63
N GLY A 147 10.57 5.76 -10.27
CA GLY A 147 9.50 5.12 -11.06
C GLY A 147 8.18 5.05 -10.25
N PRO A 148 7.02 4.82 -10.90
CA PRO A 148 5.67 4.86 -10.31
C PRO A 148 5.39 3.81 -9.20
N TRP A 149 6.44 3.17 -8.68
CA TRP A 149 6.48 1.93 -7.92
C TRP A 149 6.87 2.11 -6.46
N ILE A 150 7.08 3.34 -6.00
CA ILE A 150 7.54 3.63 -4.64
C ILE A 150 6.42 4.36 -3.91
N GLN A 151 5.63 3.61 -3.15
CA GLN A 151 4.72 4.25 -2.19
C GLN A 151 5.28 4.07 -0.79
N LEU A 152 5.93 5.13 -0.32
CA LEU A 152 6.39 5.25 1.06
C LEU A 152 5.35 6.03 1.87
N PHE A 153 5.07 5.50 3.05
CA PHE A 153 4.16 6.06 4.04
C PHE A 153 4.96 6.46 5.26
N ARG A 154 4.67 7.65 5.78
CA ARG A 154 5.36 8.20 6.92
C ARG A 154 4.69 7.78 8.21
N THR A 155 5.48 7.52 9.24
CA THR A 155 4.96 7.32 10.59
C THR A 155 4.74 8.66 11.29
N ALA A 156 3.65 8.80 12.05
CA ALA A 156 3.35 10.03 12.80
C ALA A 156 4.52 10.52 13.67
N LYS A 157 5.31 9.60 14.24
CA LYS A 157 6.50 9.91 15.05
C LYS A 157 7.55 10.77 14.34
N HIS A 158 7.58 10.75 13.00
CA HIS A 158 8.56 11.42 12.16
C HIS A 158 7.92 12.39 11.16
N ALA A 159 6.70 12.86 11.45
CA ALA A 159 5.90 13.76 10.62
C ALA A 159 6.62 15.08 10.23
N ASP A 160 7.56 15.56 11.06
CA ASP A 160 8.33 16.80 10.82
C ASP A 160 9.58 16.63 9.93
N SER A 161 9.86 15.42 9.42
CA SER A 161 11.05 15.19 8.59
C SER A 161 10.89 15.76 7.17
N SER A 162 11.89 16.49 6.68
CA SER A 162 11.89 17.19 5.38
C SER A 162 12.01 16.28 4.14
N LEU A 163 11.84 14.96 4.28
CA LEU A 163 11.99 14.00 3.19
C LEU A 163 10.72 13.96 2.32
N SER A 164 10.81 14.49 1.10
CA SER A 164 9.69 14.81 0.19
C SER A 164 9.02 13.63 -0.53
N TRP A 165 9.38 12.38 -0.22
CA TRP A 165 8.94 11.19 -0.98
C TRP A 165 7.72 10.47 -0.38
N SER A 166 7.21 10.92 0.77
CA SER A 166 6.14 10.22 1.49
C SER A 166 4.75 10.78 1.21
N SER A 167 3.74 9.91 1.10
CA SER A 167 2.34 10.34 1.03
C SER A 167 1.90 11.10 2.28
N SER A 168 0.82 11.89 2.19
CA SER A 168 0.28 12.69 3.31
C SER A 168 -0.48 11.91 4.37
N ASN A 169 -0.59 10.58 4.24
CA ASN A 169 -1.25 9.76 5.26
C ASN A 169 -0.22 9.29 6.27
N ASP A 170 -0.36 9.74 7.51
CA ASP A 170 0.45 9.26 8.62
C ASP A 170 0.00 7.86 9.04
N LEU A 171 0.99 6.99 9.23
CA LEU A 171 0.80 5.64 9.72
C LEU A 171 0.66 5.64 11.24
N ALA A 172 -0.32 4.88 11.69
CA ALA A 172 -0.51 4.56 13.09
C ALA A 172 0.43 3.44 13.54
N LEU A 173 0.73 2.47 12.66
CA LEU A 173 1.71 1.41 12.93
C LEU A 173 2.81 1.41 11.85
N PRO A 174 4.11 1.29 12.23
CA PRO A 174 5.24 1.09 11.32
C PRO A 174 5.24 -0.32 10.70
N LEU A 175 4.16 -0.68 10.02
CA LEU A 175 3.94 -2.00 9.44
C LEU A 175 3.26 -1.86 8.07
N VAL A 176 3.82 -2.57 7.09
CA VAL A 176 3.25 -2.72 5.76
C VAL A 176 3.25 -4.20 5.39
N GLY A 177 2.17 -4.64 4.75
CA GLY A 177 1.97 -6.03 4.40
C GLY A 177 1.37 -6.22 3.03
N TRP A 178 1.46 -7.45 2.57
CA TRP A 178 0.92 -7.92 1.31
C TRP A 178 0.30 -9.31 1.46
N VAL A 179 -0.75 -9.57 0.70
CA VAL A 179 -1.50 -10.83 0.69
C VAL A 179 -1.22 -11.60 -0.60
N ALA A 180 -0.89 -12.88 -0.45
CA ALA A 180 -0.65 -13.76 -1.59
C ALA A 180 -1.88 -13.89 -2.49
N GLY A 181 -1.69 -14.09 -3.80
CA GLY A 181 -2.80 -14.22 -4.75
C GLY A 181 -3.74 -15.40 -4.44
N SER A 182 -3.24 -16.46 -3.81
CA SER A 182 -4.03 -17.60 -3.32
C SER A 182 -4.86 -17.28 -2.06
N SER A 183 -4.66 -16.12 -1.44
CA SER A 183 -5.18 -15.75 -0.13
C SER A 183 -4.81 -16.74 0.99
N ALA A 184 -3.79 -17.58 0.78
CA ALA A 184 -3.40 -18.59 1.77
C ALA A 184 -2.56 -18.01 2.92
N TYR A 185 -1.79 -16.96 2.65
CA TYR A 185 -0.94 -16.29 3.63
C TYR A 185 -0.73 -14.82 3.29
N MET A 186 -0.18 -14.10 4.25
CA MET A 186 0.29 -12.73 4.11
C MET A 186 1.73 -12.61 4.58
N ILE A 187 2.48 -11.74 3.91
CA ILE A 187 3.86 -11.41 4.24
C ILE A 187 3.91 -9.94 4.62
N LEU A 188 4.58 -9.64 5.73
CA LEU A 188 4.63 -8.28 6.26
C LEU A 188 6.01 -7.95 6.80
N VAL A 189 6.37 -6.67 6.74
CA VAL A 189 7.51 -6.13 7.46
C VAL A 189 7.03 -5.12 8.49
N ALA A 190 7.62 -5.19 9.67
CA ALA A 190 7.55 -4.11 10.65
C ALA A 190 8.91 -3.88 11.28
N SER A 191 9.19 -2.65 11.66
CA SER A 191 10.45 -2.32 12.34
C SER A 191 10.24 -1.36 13.49
N GLU A 192 11.13 -1.44 14.47
CA GLU A 192 11.19 -0.44 15.53
C GLU A 192 11.59 0.90 14.95
N ASN A 193 10.96 1.99 15.43
CA ASN A 193 11.34 3.35 15.04
C ASN A 193 11.41 3.59 13.53
N ALA A 194 10.63 2.87 12.72
CA ALA A 194 10.54 3.16 11.30
C ALA A 194 10.05 4.60 11.12
N TYR A 195 10.67 5.37 10.23
CA TYR A 195 10.15 6.68 9.85
C TYR A 195 9.32 6.59 8.58
N HIS A 196 9.70 5.70 7.66
CA HIS A 196 8.92 5.32 6.49
C HIS A 196 8.78 3.80 6.41
N VAL A 197 7.63 3.32 5.96
CA VAL A 197 7.46 1.95 5.44
C VAL A 197 6.72 2.03 4.12
N GLY A 198 6.87 1.03 3.27
CA GLY A 198 6.17 1.07 2.00
C GLY A 198 6.50 -0.08 1.09
N ILE A 199 6.06 0.05 -0.14
CA ILE A 199 6.28 -0.95 -1.18
C ILE A 199 7.05 -0.28 -2.29
N ARG A 200 8.17 -0.88 -2.68
CA ARG A 200 9.11 -0.36 -3.68
C ARG A 200 9.33 -1.42 -4.74
N TRP A 201 9.38 -1.00 -6.01
CA TRP A 201 9.94 -1.77 -7.15
C TRP A 201 9.41 -3.21 -7.22
N GLY A 202 8.24 -3.36 -7.83
CA GLY A 202 7.52 -4.62 -7.78
C GLY A 202 7.13 -4.95 -6.33
N PRO A 203 7.32 -6.20 -5.88
CA PRO A 203 6.81 -6.72 -4.61
C PRO A 203 7.77 -6.52 -3.42
N CYS A 204 8.72 -5.58 -3.43
CA CYS A 204 9.60 -5.39 -2.26
C CYS A 204 8.87 -4.63 -1.15
N LEU A 205 8.93 -5.17 0.08
CA LEU A 205 8.50 -4.47 1.28
C LEU A 205 9.67 -3.69 1.87
N HIS A 206 9.47 -2.40 2.12
CA HIS A 206 10.45 -1.51 2.71
C HIS A 206 10.08 -1.12 4.14
N SER A 207 11.11 -1.06 4.97
CA SER A 207 11.02 -0.45 6.27
C SER A 207 12.30 0.33 6.55
N ASP A 208 12.18 1.65 6.47
CA ASP A 208 13.29 2.56 6.71
C ASP A 208 13.31 2.95 8.19
N VAL A 209 14.34 2.51 8.90
CA VAL A 209 14.46 2.61 10.35
C VAL A 209 15.30 3.80 10.72
N ALA A 210 14.75 4.71 11.54
CA ALA A 210 15.53 5.83 12.06
C ALA A 210 16.52 5.30 13.09
N SER A 211 17.78 5.67 12.92
CA SER A 211 18.85 5.35 13.85
C SER A 211 18.71 6.21 15.10
N GLU A 212 18.71 5.61 16.29
CA GLU A 212 18.69 6.30 17.59
C GLU A 212 20.04 6.99 17.91
N THR A 213 20.59 7.84 17.03
CA THR A 213 21.91 8.46 17.26
C THR A 213 21.91 9.62 18.23
N ASP A 214 20.76 10.11 18.69
CA ASP A 214 20.69 11.19 19.67
C ASP A 214 20.81 10.72 21.14
N THR A 215 21.11 9.44 21.38
CA THR A 215 21.25 8.88 22.74
C THR A 215 22.69 8.67 23.23
N GLY A 216 23.71 9.09 22.47
CA GLY A 216 25.12 8.91 22.88
C GLY A 216 25.61 7.46 22.88
N LYS A 217 24.89 6.53 22.25
CA LYS A 217 25.31 5.13 22.06
C LYS A 217 26.37 5.07 20.95
N ALA A 218 27.47 4.35 21.21
CA ALA A 218 28.57 4.18 20.26
C ALA A 218 28.19 3.39 19.00
N ASN A 219 27.21 2.47 19.11
CA ASN A 219 26.81 1.56 18.03
C ASN A 219 25.31 1.65 17.77
N PRO A 220 24.88 2.26 16.66
CA PRO A 220 23.48 2.26 16.22
C PRO A 220 22.92 0.85 16.04
N ARG A 221 21.66 0.67 16.43
CA ARG A 221 20.95 -0.61 16.31
C ARG A 221 19.60 -0.42 15.65
N PHE A 222 19.11 -1.50 15.05
CA PHE A 222 17.74 -1.59 14.56
C PHE A 222 17.18 -3.00 14.76
N LYS A 223 15.86 -3.09 14.83
CA LYS A 223 15.09 -4.33 14.87
C LYS A 223 13.99 -4.29 13.83
N SER A 224 13.95 -5.33 13.01
CA SER A 224 12.86 -5.59 12.05
C SER A 224 12.31 -6.99 12.26
N VAL A 225 11.04 -7.19 11.95
CA VAL A 225 10.38 -8.48 11.97
C VAL A 225 9.66 -8.67 10.65
N VAL A 226 9.93 -9.80 10.00
CA VAL A 226 9.18 -10.26 8.84
C VAL A 226 8.20 -11.32 9.29
N TYR A 227 6.92 -11.10 9.06
CA TYR A 227 5.86 -12.07 9.35
C TYR A 227 5.51 -12.83 8.08
N ILE A 228 5.36 -14.15 8.19
CA ILE A 228 4.78 -15.01 7.17
C ILE A 228 3.71 -15.83 7.88
N ILE A 229 2.47 -15.35 7.82
CA ILE A 229 1.38 -15.91 8.61
C ILE A 229 0.21 -16.26 7.69
N PRO A 230 -0.66 -17.22 8.08
CA PRO A 230 -1.96 -17.35 7.44
C PRO A 230 -2.69 -16.01 7.41
N VAL A 231 -3.65 -15.84 6.51
CA VAL A 231 -4.47 -14.63 6.43
C VAL A 231 -5.39 -14.53 7.65
N ASP A 232 -4.81 -14.15 8.79
CA ASP A 232 -5.43 -13.99 10.09
C ASP A 232 -4.90 -12.71 10.74
N MET A 233 -5.69 -11.65 10.62
CA MET A 233 -5.32 -10.34 11.17
C MET A 233 -5.30 -10.30 12.70
N LYS A 234 -6.07 -11.16 13.38
CA LYS A 234 -6.03 -11.22 14.85
C LYS A 234 -4.71 -11.82 15.31
N LEU A 235 -4.25 -12.87 14.63
CA LEU A 235 -2.94 -13.45 14.85
C LEU A 235 -1.82 -12.44 14.57
N LEU A 236 -1.91 -11.71 13.45
CA LEU A 236 -0.96 -10.64 13.13
C LEU A 236 -0.82 -9.62 14.26
N LEU A 237 -1.94 -9.03 14.67
CA LEU A 237 -1.94 -7.96 15.66
C LEU A 237 -1.43 -8.45 17.02
N LYS A 238 -1.77 -9.70 17.38
CA LYS A 238 -1.22 -10.36 18.56
C LYS A 238 0.31 -10.48 18.48
N MET A 239 0.84 -11.05 17.40
CA MET A 239 2.28 -11.22 17.21
C MET A 239 3.02 -9.88 17.18
N TYR A 240 2.46 -8.89 16.49
CA TYR A 240 3.01 -7.54 16.43
C TYR A 240 3.08 -6.89 17.81
N LYS A 241 2.04 -7.03 18.63
CA LYS A 241 2.03 -6.55 20.02
C LYS A 241 3.12 -7.22 20.87
N GLU A 242 3.32 -8.52 20.70
CA GLU A 242 4.39 -9.25 21.40
C GLU A 242 5.79 -8.77 21.00
N ASP A 243 6.00 -8.42 19.73
CA ASP A 243 7.32 -8.04 19.21
C ASP A 243 7.68 -6.57 19.47
N PHE A 244 6.70 -5.66 19.52
CA PHE A 244 6.93 -4.21 19.61
C PHE A 244 6.25 -3.52 20.80
N ASN A 245 5.55 -4.26 21.66
CA ASN A 245 4.82 -3.71 22.81
C ASN A 245 3.88 -2.53 22.46
N ALA A 246 3.20 -2.65 21.32
CA ALA A 246 2.39 -1.56 20.75
C ALA A 246 1.03 -1.39 21.43
N GLU A 247 0.50 -0.15 21.40
CA GLU A 247 -0.82 0.20 21.93
C GLU A 247 -1.96 -0.31 21.03
N SER A 248 -3.06 -0.76 21.65
CA SER A 248 -4.17 -1.42 20.97
C SER A 248 -5.12 -0.50 20.21
N GLN A 249 -5.11 0.81 20.49
CA GLN A 249 -6.09 1.74 19.90
C GLN A 249 -5.95 1.91 18.38
N TRP A 250 -4.75 1.66 17.85
CA TRP A 250 -4.42 1.76 16.41
C TRP A 250 -4.59 0.45 15.64
N MET A 251 -4.96 -0.62 16.35
CA MET A 251 -5.13 -1.96 15.80
C MET A 251 -6.59 -2.25 15.40
N SER A 252 -7.42 -1.22 15.22
CA SER A 252 -8.80 -1.40 14.82
C SER A 252 -8.88 -1.87 13.37
N ILE A 253 -9.72 -2.88 13.15
CA ILE A 253 -10.04 -3.42 11.84
C ILE A 253 -11.55 -3.31 11.72
N SER A 254 -12.04 -2.44 10.84
CA SER A 254 -13.47 -2.43 10.52
C SER A 254 -13.79 -3.65 9.66
N GLU A 255 -14.99 -4.21 9.84
CA GLU A 255 -15.47 -5.31 8.97
C GLU A 255 -15.46 -4.90 7.49
N ASP A 256 -15.75 -3.63 7.21
CA ASP A 256 -15.72 -3.03 5.86
C ASP A 256 -14.34 -3.06 5.21
N ALA A 257 -13.26 -3.07 6.01
CA ALA A 257 -11.90 -3.06 5.50
C ALA A 257 -11.35 -4.48 5.30
N LEU A 258 -12.08 -5.52 5.72
CA LEU A 258 -11.63 -6.90 5.62
C LEU A 258 -11.73 -7.51 4.21
N TRP A 259 -11.97 -6.71 3.17
CA TRP A 259 -12.08 -7.18 1.79
C TRP A 259 -10.85 -6.78 0.94
N PRO A 260 -10.13 -7.70 0.27
CA PRO A 260 -10.49 -9.11 0.01
C PRO A 260 -9.75 -10.13 0.90
N TYR A 261 -10.10 -10.26 2.18
CA TYR A 261 -9.60 -11.37 3.03
C TYR A 261 -10.47 -12.60 3.01
N THR A 262 -11.66 -12.53 2.42
CA THR A 262 -12.58 -13.66 2.27
C THR A 262 -12.66 -13.99 0.79
N PRO A 263 -12.69 -15.28 0.38
CA PRO A 263 -13.05 -15.63 -0.98
C PRO A 263 -14.37 -14.93 -1.29
N GLY A 264 -14.39 -14.08 -2.30
CA GLY A 264 -15.63 -13.50 -2.74
C GLY A 264 -15.70 -13.53 -4.23
N ILE A 265 -16.94 -13.60 -4.69
CA ILE A 265 -17.28 -13.88 -6.06
C ILE A 265 -17.50 -12.51 -6.69
N LEU A 266 -16.75 -12.22 -7.75
CA LEU A 266 -17.03 -11.10 -8.63
C LEU A 266 -18.42 -11.36 -9.25
N LEU A 267 -19.40 -10.54 -8.89
CA LEU A 267 -20.77 -10.66 -9.41
C LEU A 267 -20.92 -10.00 -10.77
N GLY A 268 -20.09 -8.99 -11.04
CA GLY A 268 -20.11 -8.26 -12.30
C GLY A 268 -19.00 -7.23 -12.39
N ASN A 269 -18.57 -7.00 -13.63
CA ASN A 269 -17.76 -5.88 -14.04
C ASN A 269 -18.63 -4.94 -14.87
N PHE A 270 -18.77 -3.69 -14.43
CA PHE A 270 -19.74 -2.75 -14.99
C PHE A 270 -19.11 -1.72 -15.92
N GLU A 271 -17.87 -1.96 -16.33
CA GLU A 271 -17.07 -1.05 -17.16
C GLU A 271 -17.42 -1.09 -18.65
N ASP A 272 -17.75 -2.25 -19.22
CA ASP A 272 -18.05 -2.39 -20.66
C ASP A 272 -19.48 -1.92 -21.02
N GLU A 273 -20.22 -1.38 -20.07
CA GLU A 273 -21.59 -0.94 -20.28
C GLU A 273 -21.66 0.51 -20.82
N ASP A 274 -22.67 0.76 -21.66
CA ASP A 274 -22.87 2.06 -22.31
C ASP A 274 -22.96 3.19 -21.27
N LEU A 275 -22.19 4.26 -21.47
CA LEU A 275 -22.22 5.47 -20.63
C LEU A 275 -23.63 6.08 -20.53
N LYS A 276 -24.52 5.80 -21.48
CA LYS A 276 -25.95 6.19 -21.43
C LYS A 276 -26.70 5.62 -20.22
N THR A 277 -26.17 4.58 -19.56
CA THR A 277 -26.73 4.02 -18.32
C THR A 277 -26.49 4.92 -17.11
N TRP A 278 -25.61 5.90 -17.22
CA TRP A 278 -25.38 6.91 -16.19
C TRP A 278 -26.31 8.10 -16.35
N HIS A 279 -26.88 8.56 -15.24
CA HIS A 279 -27.58 9.82 -15.16
C HIS A 279 -26.67 10.88 -14.55
N VAL A 280 -26.38 11.91 -15.33
CA VAL A 280 -25.64 13.11 -14.90
C VAL A 280 -26.62 14.23 -14.59
N ASN A 281 -26.50 14.81 -13.41
CA ASN A 281 -27.12 16.08 -13.03
C ASN A 281 -25.99 17.08 -12.77
N GLU A 282 -25.82 18.03 -13.69
CA GLU A 282 -24.68 18.95 -13.80
C GLU A 282 -23.34 18.31 -14.24
N GLY A 283 -22.69 18.97 -15.21
CA GLY A 283 -21.45 18.50 -15.83
C GLY A 283 -21.65 17.63 -17.07
N THR A 284 -20.57 16.97 -17.50
CA THR A 284 -20.56 16.05 -18.64
C THR A 284 -19.79 14.78 -18.31
N LEU A 285 -20.32 13.61 -18.71
CA LEU A 285 -19.63 12.33 -18.63
C LEU A 285 -19.18 11.90 -20.03
N LYS A 286 -17.90 11.55 -20.19
CA LYS A 286 -17.31 11.15 -21.48
C LYS A 286 -16.45 9.89 -21.31
N PRO A 287 -16.26 9.08 -22.35
CA PRO A 287 -15.27 8.00 -22.31
C PRO A 287 -13.88 8.56 -21.98
N TYR A 288 -13.12 7.82 -21.18
CA TYR A 288 -11.75 8.15 -20.84
C TYR A 288 -10.89 6.90 -20.97
N LYS A 289 -9.76 6.99 -21.68
CA LYS A 289 -8.84 5.85 -21.81
C LYS A 289 -7.79 5.94 -20.73
N SER A 290 -7.88 5.08 -19.71
CA SER A 290 -6.88 5.00 -18.64
C SER A 290 -5.76 3.97 -18.94
N GLU A 291 -5.74 3.36 -20.14
CA GLU A 291 -4.83 2.29 -20.62
C GLU A 291 -3.35 2.48 -20.25
N GLY A 292 -2.86 3.71 -20.21
CA GLY A 292 -1.48 4.04 -19.86
C GLY A 292 -1.10 3.92 -18.38
N THR A 293 -2.09 3.90 -17.49
CA THR A 293 -1.93 3.84 -16.02
C THR A 293 -1.65 2.42 -15.51
N TRP A 294 -1.87 1.41 -16.36
CA TRP A 294 -1.83 -0.02 -16.01
C TRP A 294 -0.56 -0.74 -16.48
N ILE A 295 0.42 0.00 -17.03
CA ILE A 295 1.67 -0.55 -17.55
C ILE A 295 2.49 -1.10 -16.37
N ASN A 296 2.82 -2.39 -16.40
CA ASN A 296 3.78 -2.99 -15.47
C ASN A 296 5.17 -2.36 -15.70
N GLY A 297 5.97 -2.18 -14.65
CA GLY A 297 7.24 -1.44 -14.71
C GLY A 297 8.30 -2.04 -15.64
N ASN A 298 8.01 -3.17 -16.26
CA ASN A 298 8.87 -3.90 -17.17
C ASN A 298 8.50 -3.76 -18.66
N LEU A 299 7.48 -2.97 -19.04
CA LEU A 299 7.04 -2.78 -20.45
C LEU A 299 6.66 -4.06 -21.21
N GLU A 300 6.74 -5.23 -20.59
CA GLU A 300 6.34 -6.51 -21.16
C GLU A 300 4.83 -6.70 -20.96
N LYS A 301 4.10 -6.92 -22.06
CA LYS A 301 2.67 -7.26 -21.99
C LYS A 301 2.50 -8.63 -21.32
N ILE A 302 2.17 -8.62 -20.03
CA ILE A 302 1.68 -9.81 -19.33
C ILE A 302 0.17 -9.89 -19.55
N ALA A 303 -0.36 -11.09 -19.77
CA ALA A 303 -1.80 -11.31 -19.76
C ALA A 303 -2.34 -11.03 -18.35
N TYR A 304 -3.22 -10.04 -18.23
CA TYR A 304 -3.76 -9.64 -16.94
C TYR A 304 -4.71 -10.70 -16.34
N PRO A 305 -4.73 -10.87 -15.01
CA PRO A 305 -5.78 -11.63 -14.33
C PRO A 305 -7.19 -11.20 -14.77
N GLU A 306 -8.12 -12.15 -14.74
CA GLU A 306 -9.52 -11.91 -15.03
C GLU A 306 -10.08 -10.75 -14.18
N GLY A 307 -10.76 -9.81 -14.84
CA GLY A 307 -11.35 -8.64 -14.21
C GLY A 307 -10.46 -7.40 -14.15
N ILE A 308 -9.19 -7.42 -14.57
CA ILE A 308 -8.44 -6.18 -14.80
C ILE A 308 -8.85 -5.62 -16.16
N THR A 309 -9.35 -4.40 -16.17
CA THR A 309 -10.05 -3.82 -17.34
C THR A 309 -9.14 -2.96 -18.22
N GLU A 310 -7.90 -2.72 -17.77
CA GLU A 310 -6.93 -1.86 -18.46
C GLU A 310 -7.50 -0.45 -18.74
N GLY A 311 -8.50 0.00 -17.98
CA GLY A 311 -9.11 1.31 -18.23
C GLY A 311 -9.91 1.44 -19.51
N LYS A 312 -10.38 0.32 -20.07
CA LYS A 312 -11.16 0.31 -21.32
C LYS A 312 -12.57 0.86 -21.13
N GLY A 313 -13.14 0.72 -19.93
CA GLY A 313 -14.46 1.26 -19.58
C GLY A 313 -14.42 2.51 -18.71
N SER A 314 -13.27 3.18 -18.56
CA SER A 314 -13.20 4.36 -17.71
C SER A 314 -14.01 5.53 -18.30
N ALA A 315 -14.51 6.37 -17.42
CA ALA A 315 -15.26 7.56 -17.78
C ALA A 315 -14.69 8.78 -17.04
N ILE A 316 -14.70 9.95 -17.68
CA ILE A 316 -14.36 11.22 -17.03
C ILE A 316 -15.62 12.05 -16.85
N TRP A 317 -15.90 12.41 -15.59
CA TRP A 317 -16.95 13.35 -15.21
C TRP A 317 -16.33 14.73 -15.01
N GLU A 318 -16.70 15.67 -15.88
CA GLU A 318 -16.26 17.07 -15.84
C GLU A 318 -17.39 17.95 -15.32
N VAL A 319 -17.17 18.64 -14.20
CA VAL A 319 -18.15 19.57 -13.59
C VAL A 319 -17.59 20.99 -13.62
N PRO A 320 -18.33 21.97 -14.19
CA PRO A 320 -17.88 23.36 -14.24
C PRO A 320 -17.94 24.04 -12.86
N VAL A 321 -17.22 25.16 -12.72
CA VAL A 321 -17.24 26.02 -11.53
C VAL A 321 -18.63 26.56 -11.26
N GLY A 322 -18.93 26.86 -9.99
CA GLY A 322 -20.13 27.59 -9.59
C GLY A 322 -21.37 26.72 -9.45
N LYS A 323 -21.22 25.40 -9.52
CA LYS A 323 -22.29 24.45 -9.22
C LYS A 323 -22.37 24.22 -7.71
N LYS A 324 -23.54 24.49 -7.13
CA LYS A 324 -23.82 24.21 -5.71
C LYS A 324 -23.72 22.72 -5.41
N GLU A 325 -24.25 21.91 -6.32
CA GLU A 325 -24.24 20.46 -6.25
C GLU A 325 -24.20 19.89 -7.66
N ALA A 326 -23.39 18.87 -7.87
CA ALA A 326 -23.42 18.05 -9.08
C ALA A 326 -23.51 16.58 -8.66
N THR A 327 -24.30 15.80 -9.38
CA THR A 327 -24.57 14.39 -9.06
C THR A 327 -24.37 13.53 -10.30
N LEU A 328 -23.73 12.39 -10.11
CA LEU A 328 -23.61 11.34 -11.09
C LEU A 328 -24.19 10.07 -10.47
N SER A 329 -25.13 9.43 -11.15
CA SER A 329 -25.79 8.24 -10.61
C SER A 329 -25.95 7.15 -11.65
N ARG A 330 -26.03 5.90 -11.19
CA ARG A 330 -26.24 4.72 -12.05
C ARG A 330 -27.00 3.64 -11.28
N PHE A 331 -28.00 3.08 -11.93
CA PHE A 331 -28.62 1.84 -11.48
C PHE A 331 -27.80 0.64 -11.94
N ILE A 332 -27.42 -0.21 -11.00
CA ILE A 332 -26.61 -1.41 -11.22
C ILE A 332 -27.52 -2.60 -10.96
N LYS A 333 -27.82 -3.36 -12.01
CA LYS A 333 -28.64 -4.57 -11.93
C LYS A 333 -27.75 -5.77 -11.61
N PHE A 334 -28.20 -6.63 -10.69
CA PHE A 334 -27.53 -7.91 -10.42
C PHE A 334 -28.37 -9.05 -10.96
N ASN A 335 -27.76 -9.90 -11.77
CA ASN A 335 -28.36 -11.15 -12.22
C ASN A 335 -27.73 -12.28 -11.40
N GLY A 336 -28.30 -12.61 -10.24
CA GLY A 336 -27.78 -13.73 -9.45
C GLY A 336 -28.49 -13.99 -8.13
N ASP A 337 -28.41 -15.24 -7.68
CA ASP A 337 -28.93 -15.67 -6.38
C ASP A 337 -28.11 -15.16 -5.18
N CYS A 338 -26.93 -14.60 -5.44
CA CYS A 338 -25.99 -14.11 -4.44
C CYS A 338 -26.22 -12.62 -4.16
N PRO A 339 -26.44 -12.21 -2.90
CA PRO A 339 -26.58 -10.80 -2.56
C PRO A 339 -25.25 -10.06 -2.77
N ILE A 340 -25.29 -8.82 -3.23
CA ILE A 340 -24.08 -7.98 -3.21
C ILE A 340 -23.73 -7.60 -1.77
N SER A 341 -22.44 -7.65 -1.45
CA SER A 341 -21.91 -7.26 -0.14
C SER A 341 -20.99 -6.05 -0.22
N HIS A 342 -20.33 -5.84 -1.35
CA HIS A 342 -19.39 -4.75 -1.55
C HIS A 342 -19.51 -4.20 -2.96
N LEU A 343 -19.45 -2.88 -3.08
CA LEU A 343 -19.26 -2.19 -4.35
C LEU A 343 -17.92 -1.46 -4.30
N THR A 344 -17.15 -1.55 -5.39
CA THR A 344 -15.90 -0.80 -5.52
C THR A 344 -15.82 -0.09 -6.86
N PHE A 345 -15.09 1.02 -6.90
CA PHE A 345 -14.66 1.69 -8.12
C PHE A 345 -13.43 2.54 -7.80
N ASP A 346 -12.65 2.87 -8.79
CA ASP A 346 -11.51 3.77 -8.65
C ASP A 346 -11.91 5.17 -9.08
N ALA A 347 -11.42 6.18 -8.37
CA ALA A 347 -11.47 7.54 -8.85
C ALA A 347 -10.11 8.22 -8.87
N ILE A 348 -9.92 9.01 -9.92
CA ILE A 348 -8.71 9.80 -10.14
C ILE A 348 -9.14 11.23 -10.37
N ASN A 349 -8.65 12.15 -9.55
CA ASN A 349 -8.87 13.56 -9.82
C ASN A 349 -7.90 13.98 -10.93
N ARG A 350 -8.40 14.68 -11.96
CA ARG A 350 -7.68 15.31 -13.09
C ARG A 350 -7.86 16.82 -13.12
N GLY A 351 -8.59 17.37 -12.15
CA GLY A 351 -8.70 18.79 -11.90
C GLY A 351 -7.43 19.36 -11.28
N LYS A 352 -7.49 20.66 -11.00
CA LYS A 352 -6.41 21.41 -10.36
C LYS A 352 -6.62 21.59 -8.85
N GLY A 353 -7.86 21.50 -8.39
CA GLY A 353 -8.24 21.59 -6.99
C GLY A 353 -8.67 20.24 -6.41
N ASP A 354 -8.67 20.17 -5.08
CA ASP A 354 -9.19 19.05 -4.33
C ASP A 354 -10.72 18.99 -4.44
N VAL A 355 -11.29 17.79 -4.46
CA VAL A 355 -12.73 17.60 -4.64
C VAL A 355 -13.29 16.75 -3.52
N GLU A 356 -14.24 17.30 -2.76
CA GLU A 356 -15.03 16.51 -1.82
C GLU A 356 -16.10 15.71 -2.56
N ILE A 357 -16.10 14.40 -2.36
CA ILE A 357 -17.04 13.47 -2.98
C ILE A 357 -17.80 12.73 -1.88
N ASP A 358 -19.12 12.83 -1.93
CA ASP A 358 -20.09 12.01 -1.20
C ASP A 358 -20.49 10.83 -2.10
N VAL A 359 -20.30 9.61 -1.63
CA VAL A 359 -20.74 8.39 -2.33
C VAL A 359 -21.80 7.70 -1.50
N SER A 360 -22.93 7.36 -2.11
CA SER A 360 -24.00 6.60 -1.47
C SER A 360 -24.54 5.49 -2.35
N ILE A 361 -24.98 4.43 -1.70
CA ILE A 361 -25.70 3.31 -2.31
C ILE A 361 -27.14 3.37 -1.82
N GLU A 362 -28.08 3.39 -2.77
CA GLU A 362 -29.51 3.36 -2.48
C GLU A 362 -30.17 2.07 -3.00
N VAL A 363 -30.99 1.48 -2.15
CA VAL A 363 -31.83 0.32 -2.46
C VAL A 363 -33.26 0.71 -2.17
N GLU A 364 -34.17 0.57 -3.13
CA GLU A 364 -35.58 0.93 -2.96
C GLU A 364 -35.79 2.36 -2.39
N ARG A 365 -34.93 3.30 -2.81
CA ARG A 365 -34.89 4.72 -2.33
C ARG A 365 -34.43 4.91 -0.88
N ARG A 366 -33.88 3.88 -0.24
CA ARG A 366 -33.24 3.96 1.08
C ARG A 366 -31.73 3.92 0.89
N VAL A 367 -31.01 4.87 1.51
CA VAL A 367 -29.55 4.84 1.58
C VAL A 367 -29.12 3.70 2.50
N VAL A 368 -28.41 2.71 1.97
CA VAL A 368 -27.93 1.53 2.72
C VAL A 368 -26.45 1.60 3.05
N ALA A 369 -25.69 2.41 2.30
CA ALA A 369 -24.29 2.69 2.58
C ALA A 369 -23.94 4.11 2.13
N ARG A 370 -23.04 4.78 2.86
CA ARG A 370 -22.53 6.11 2.51
C ARG A 370 -21.09 6.29 2.97
N LYS A 371 -20.28 6.97 2.18
CA LYS A 371 -18.90 7.36 2.51
C LYS A 371 -18.57 8.71 1.88
N SER A 372 -17.85 9.55 2.60
CA SER A 372 -17.41 10.87 2.14
C SER A 372 -15.89 10.98 2.23
N PHE A 373 -15.26 11.66 1.28
CA PHE A 373 -13.81 11.81 1.22
C PHE A 373 -13.40 13.00 0.36
N THR A 374 -12.17 13.46 0.57
CA THR A 374 -11.53 14.48 -0.27
C THR A 374 -10.60 13.77 -1.25
N LEU A 375 -10.91 13.87 -2.55
CA LEU A 375 -10.05 13.37 -3.62
C LEU A 375 -9.11 14.49 -4.06
N ARG A 376 -7.87 14.46 -3.55
CA ARG A 376 -6.89 15.52 -3.81
C ARG A 376 -6.50 15.61 -5.28
N TYR A 377 -6.12 16.82 -5.73
CA TYR A 377 -5.66 17.06 -7.10
C TYR A 377 -4.35 16.34 -7.43
N TRP A 378 -3.77 15.53 -6.57
CA TRP A 378 -2.61 14.72 -6.93
C TRP A 378 -2.85 13.25 -6.62
N ALA A 379 -4.08 12.88 -6.24
CA ALA A 379 -4.39 11.57 -5.72
C ALA A 379 -5.25 10.72 -6.66
N ASN A 380 -5.00 9.42 -6.62
CA ASN A 380 -5.92 8.37 -7.03
C ASN A 380 -6.30 7.51 -5.82
N GLN A 381 -7.54 7.01 -5.80
CA GLN A 381 -8.07 6.26 -4.68
C GLN A 381 -9.11 5.24 -5.14
N ARG A 382 -9.09 4.04 -4.56
CA ARG A 382 -10.17 3.06 -4.66
C ARG A 382 -11.24 3.38 -3.63
N PHE A 383 -12.48 3.37 -4.07
CA PHE A 383 -13.66 3.46 -3.23
C PHE A 383 -14.15 2.05 -2.98
N LEU A 384 -14.31 1.72 -1.70
CA LEU A 384 -14.91 0.48 -1.26
C LEU A 384 -16.05 0.83 -0.30
N LEU A 385 -17.25 0.37 -0.63
CA LEU A 385 -18.45 0.53 0.18
C LEU A 385 -19.00 -0.86 0.52
N HIS A 386 -19.05 -1.15 1.82
CA HIS A 386 -19.74 -2.32 2.35
C HIS A 386 -21.25 -2.07 2.38
N ILE A 387 -22.02 -3.09 1.98
CA ILE A 387 -23.48 -3.08 1.93
C ILE A 387 -23.96 -4.01 3.06
N PRO A 388 -24.35 -3.46 4.22
CA PRO A 388 -24.61 -4.26 5.43
C PRO A 388 -25.85 -5.14 5.32
N GLU A 389 -26.88 -4.70 4.59
CA GLU A 389 -28.04 -5.51 4.29
C GLU A 389 -27.70 -6.45 3.11
N LYS A 390 -27.45 -7.72 3.41
CA LYS A 390 -27.40 -8.82 2.43
C LYS A 390 -28.79 -9.08 1.85
N ALA A 391 -29.43 -8.05 1.31
CA ALA A 391 -30.68 -8.21 0.62
C ALA A 391 -30.40 -8.92 -0.72
N LYS A 392 -31.27 -9.85 -1.10
CA LYS A 392 -31.41 -10.22 -2.51
C LYS A 392 -32.04 -9.02 -3.19
N ILE A 393 -31.20 -8.14 -3.71
CA ILE A 393 -31.63 -6.90 -4.35
C ILE A 393 -31.49 -7.11 -5.85
N ASP A 394 -32.56 -6.85 -6.61
CA ASP A 394 -32.53 -6.90 -8.07
C ASP A 394 -31.56 -5.86 -8.67
N GLY A 395 -31.25 -4.81 -7.91
CA GLY A 395 -30.23 -3.82 -8.24
C GLY A 395 -30.13 -2.69 -7.23
N LEU A 396 -29.07 -1.91 -7.31
CA LEU A 396 -28.83 -0.75 -6.44
C LEU A 396 -28.58 0.51 -7.27
N ASN A 397 -28.78 1.68 -6.67
CA ASN A 397 -28.34 2.95 -7.26
C ASN A 397 -27.03 3.38 -6.60
N LEU A 398 -25.96 3.49 -7.38
CA LEU A 398 -24.75 4.18 -7.00
C LEU A 398 -24.93 5.67 -7.28
N ILE A 399 -24.66 6.52 -6.30
CA ILE A 399 -24.75 7.98 -6.41
C ILE A 399 -23.44 8.59 -5.93
N LEU A 400 -22.80 9.37 -6.80
CA LEU A 400 -21.67 10.21 -6.49
C LEU A 400 -22.14 11.66 -6.50
N LYS A 401 -21.75 12.42 -5.50
CA LYS A 401 -22.16 13.81 -5.32
C LYS A 401 -20.96 14.66 -4.94
N ILE A 402 -20.82 15.81 -5.59
CA ILE A 402 -19.83 16.83 -5.25
C ILE A 402 -20.55 18.14 -4.98
N ARG A 403 -20.01 18.96 -4.07
CA ARG A 403 -20.64 20.22 -3.64
C ARG A 403 -19.65 21.37 -3.68
N ASN A 404 -20.19 22.58 -3.83
CA ASN A 404 -19.48 23.86 -3.63
C ASN A 404 -18.08 23.91 -4.27
N GLN A 405 -18.00 23.62 -5.56
CA GLN A 405 -16.72 23.58 -6.26
C GLN A 405 -16.23 24.98 -6.61
N GLU A 406 -15.09 25.38 -6.03
CA GLU A 406 -14.38 26.63 -6.36
C GLU A 406 -13.59 26.53 -7.67
N GLU A 407 -13.20 25.31 -8.06
CA GLU A 407 -12.50 24.98 -9.29
C GLU A 407 -13.27 23.95 -10.14
N PRO A 408 -13.00 23.83 -11.46
CA PRO A 408 -13.60 22.78 -12.25
C PRO A 408 -13.16 21.40 -11.74
N ALA A 409 -14.11 20.53 -11.42
CA ALA A 409 -13.82 19.16 -11.05
C ALA A 409 -13.68 18.30 -12.30
N LYS A 410 -12.67 17.43 -12.34
CA LYS A 410 -12.51 16.41 -13.37
C LYS A 410 -12.21 15.10 -12.67
N ILE A 411 -13.17 14.20 -12.63
CA ILE A 411 -13.05 12.93 -11.90
C ILE A 411 -13.13 11.80 -12.91
N VAL A 412 -12.05 11.05 -13.05
CA VAL A 412 -12.07 9.78 -13.78
C VAL A 412 -12.64 8.73 -12.84
N LEU A 413 -13.56 7.92 -13.34
CA LEU A 413 -14.13 6.76 -12.68
C LEU A 413 -13.74 5.52 -13.48
N ASP A 414 -13.29 4.50 -12.78
CA ASP A 414 -12.79 3.26 -13.36
C ASP A 414 -13.16 2.08 -12.46
N ASN A 415 -12.99 0.84 -12.93
CA ASN A 415 -12.99 -0.35 -12.08
C ASN A 415 -14.25 -0.61 -11.25
N LEU A 416 -15.42 -0.20 -11.77
CA LEU A 416 -16.70 -0.39 -11.07
C LEU A 416 -17.07 -1.88 -11.04
N LYS A 417 -17.03 -2.47 -9.84
CA LYS A 417 -17.27 -3.90 -9.60
C LYS A 417 -18.16 -4.14 -8.39
N GLY A 418 -18.94 -5.22 -8.47
CA GLY A 418 -19.76 -5.73 -7.37
C GLY A 418 -19.27 -7.09 -6.90
N PHE A 419 -19.23 -7.31 -5.58
CA PHE A 419 -18.75 -8.56 -4.99
C PHE A 419 -19.73 -9.16 -3.98
N TYR A 420 -19.75 -10.50 -3.95
CA TYR A 420 -20.32 -11.27 -2.86
C TYR A 420 -19.23 -11.89 -2.00
N GLN A 421 -19.19 -11.53 -0.71
CA GLN A 421 -18.31 -12.14 0.26
C GLN A 421 -18.89 -13.49 0.72
N VAL A 422 -18.17 -14.57 0.42
CA VAL A 422 -18.48 -15.92 0.92
C VAL A 422 -18.14 -15.96 2.40
N LYS A 423 -19.05 -16.47 3.23
CA LYS A 423 -18.84 -16.59 4.68
C LYS A 423 -17.93 -17.76 5.02
#